data_AF-A0A2M7G7F7-F1
#
_entry.id   AF-A0A2M7G7F7-F1
#
_cell.length_a   1.000
_cell.length_b   1.000
_cell.length_c   1.000
_cell.angle_alpha   90.00
_cell.angle_beta   90.00
_cell.angle_gamma   90.00
#
_symmetry.space_group_name_H-M   'P 1'
#
loop_
_entity.id
_entity.type
_entity.pdbx_description
1 polymer ?
#
loop_
_entity_poly.entity_id
_entity_poly.type
_entity_poly.pdbx_seq_one_letter_code
_entity_poly.pdbx_strand_id
1 'polypeptide(L)'
;MDFKLLNSAVKTLQNGVGAEHKETSELSAFQGFCCLLLAEQEGFQNRERLKKAADAFGASIQFNRKNPDPYLGLAYLFIWINEPESAAAYLDAAAELAPDHPDLTLLKQWIHPATSRTVAHDVETDGHYELLEHRISDYLFKLNPTHAIPSVDPERYLKLQEQHRFVSDALQTLKAQISDLQGEIDTFDLEIKLDPLYKQLRAFEIALKISQTYLRLRTQIIKNCEEVDRLETQLAHESNAESIKILEAKIEILLDQCDAIADQLDEFDKNGHDISSIEKYYNELCEKIEILQDSVEDTLERLSKGVN
;
A
#
# COMPACT_ATOMS: atom_id res chain seq x y z
N MET A 1 22.00 5.09 3.46
CA MET A 1 22.71 5.51 2.24
C MET A 1 22.91 7.04 2.33
N ASP A 2 24.15 7.55 2.28
CA ASP A 2 24.43 8.99 2.39
C ASP A 2 24.16 9.70 1.04
N PHE A 3 23.29 10.72 1.01
CA PHE A 3 22.71 11.38 -0.17
C PHE A 3 23.70 12.22 -1.02
N LYS A 4 25.00 12.09 -0.77
CA LYS A 4 26.05 12.78 -1.53
C LYS A 4 26.11 12.32 -3.00
N LEU A 5 25.82 11.04 -3.26
CA LEU A 5 25.76 10.48 -4.62
C LEU A 5 24.68 11.16 -5.47
N LEU A 6 23.46 11.30 -4.93
CA LEU A 6 22.32 11.94 -5.61
C LEU A 6 22.60 13.41 -5.97
N ASN A 7 23.19 14.18 -5.03
CA ASN A 7 23.54 15.57 -5.27
C ASN A 7 24.72 15.73 -6.25
N SER A 8 25.63 14.76 -6.28
CA SER A 8 26.75 14.75 -7.24
C SER A 8 26.28 14.41 -8.66
N ALA A 9 25.35 13.46 -8.82
CA ALA A 9 24.79 13.06 -10.10
C ALA A 9 24.06 14.22 -10.82
N VAL A 10 23.29 15.02 -10.07
CA VAL A 10 22.57 16.20 -10.61
C VAL A 10 23.54 17.27 -11.13
N LYS A 11 24.69 17.47 -10.48
CA LYS A 11 25.70 18.47 -10.92
C LYS A 11 26.47 18.03 -12.17
N THR A 12 26.67 16.72 -12.35
CA THR A 12 27.44 16.18 -13.49
C THR A 12 26.67 16.29 -14.81
N LEU A 13 25.34 16.16 -14.77
CA LEU A 13 24.45 16.33 -15.93
C LEU A 13 24.43 17.74 -16.53
N GLN A 14 24.94 18.77 -15.82
CA GLN A 14 24.86 20.16 -16.27
C GLN A 14 26.01 20.61 -17.20
N ASN A 15 27.06 19.80 -17.43
CA ASN A 15 28.33 20.28 -18.01
C ASN A 15 28.79 19.69 -19.36
N GLY A 16 27.87 19.21 -20.21
CA GLY A 16 27.98 19.27 -21.68
C GLY A 16 29.11 18.53 -22.45
N VAL A 17 28.66 17.51 -23.19
CA VAL A 17 28.99 17.12 -24.60
C VAL A 17 30.45 16.76 -24.96
N GLY A 18 30.84 15.57 -24.53
CA GLY A 18 31.60 14.58 -25.31
C GLY A 18 30.97 13.18 -25.14
N ALA A 19 29.65 13.18 -24.88
CA ALA A 19 29.10 12.54 -23.70
C ALA A 19 27.93 11.59 -23.99
N GLU A 20 27.47 11.37 -25.22
CA GLU A 20 26.16 10.69 -25.43
C GLU A 20 26.05 9.29 -24.77
N HIS A 21 27.02 8.39 -24.92
CA HIS A 21 26.95 7.08 -24.27
C HIS A 21 27.19 7.13 -22.75
N LYS A 22 28.06 8.03 -22.29
CA LYS A 22 28.36 8.18 -20.86
C LYS A 22 27.19 8.83 -20.12
N GLU A 23 26.61 9.86 -20.72
CA GLU A 23 25.41 10.58 -20.29
C GLU A 23 24.19 9.66 -20.30
N THR A 24 24.05 8.80 -21.32
CA THR A 24 22.97 7.78 -21.33
C THR A 24 23.13 6.78 -20.19
N SER A 25 24.35 6.29 -19.92
CA SER A 25 24.60 5.38 -18.79
C SER A 25 24.31 6.03 -17.44
N GLU A 26 24.80 7.25 -17.23
CA GLU A 26 24.57 8.01 -15.98
C GLU A 26 23.09 8.32 -15.77
N LEU A 27 22.37 8.68 -16.84
CA LEU A 27 20.92 8.92 -16.80
C LEU A 27 20.15 7.64 -16.42
N SER A 28 20.50 6.49 -17.02
CA SER A 28 19.86 5.22 -16.67
C SER A 28 20.16 4.80 -15.22
N ALA A 29 21.39 5.00 -14.73
CA ALA A 29 21.72 4.75 -13.33
C ALA A 29 20.86 5.61 -12.40
N PHE A 30 20.78 6.92 -12.70
CA PHE A 30 19.98 7.87 -11.95
C PHE A 30 18.50 7.49 -11.91
N GLN A 31 17.92 7.10 -13.05
CA GLN A 31 16.54 6.59 -13.12
C GLN A 31 16.35 5.34 -12.26
N GLY A 32 17.33 4.44 -12.24
CA GLY A 32 17.34 3.26 -11.38
C GLY A 32 17.26 3.64 -9.91
N PHE A 33 18.11 4.57 -9.46
CA PHE A 33 18.09 5.08 -8.08
C PHE A 33 16.79 5.82 -7.73
N CYS A 34 16.23 6.62 -8.65
CA CYS A 34 14.93 7.25 -8.42
C CYS A 34 13.83 6.22 -8.23
N CYS A 35 13.78 5.18 -9.07
CA CYS A 35 12.81 4.10 -8.93
C CYS A 35 13.00 3.33 -7.62
N LEU A 36 14.25 3.08 -7.23
CA LEU A 36 14.58 2.38 -6.00
C LEU A 36 14.16 3.17 -4.75
N LEU A 37 14.44 4.48 -4.70
CA LEU A 37 14.01 5.36 -3.61
C LEU A 37 12.48 5.43 -3.52
N LEU A 38 11.84 5.55 -4.67
CA LEU A 38 10.39 5.53 -4.77
C LEU A 38 9.80 4.16 -4.37
N ALA A 39 10.53 3.06 -4.55
CA ALA A 39 10.13 1.75 -4.06
C ALA A 39 10.32 1.63 -2.55
N GLU A 40 11.41 2.18 -2.00
CA GLU A 40 11.66 2.26 -0.55
C GLU A 40 10.54 3.02 0.17
N GLN A 41 10.11 4.16 -0.38
CA GLN A 41 8.96 4.91 0.14
C GLN A 41 7.65 4.11 0.11
N GLU A 42 7.52 3.18 -0.84
CA GLU A 42 6.40 2.24 -0.95
C GLU A 42 6.63 0.94 -0.18
N GLY A 43 7.70 0.84 0.61
CA GLY A 43 8.09 -0.35 1.36
C GLY A 43 8.34 -1.57 0.44
N PHE A 44 8.94 -1.34 -0.73
CA PHE A 44 9.35 -2.33 -1.73
C PHE A 44 8.22 -3.25 -2.26
N GLN A 45 6.95 -2.88 -2.15
CA GLN A 45 5.84 -3.73 -2.63
C GLN A 45 5.56 -3.63 -4.13
N ASN A 46 5.89 -2.51 -4.75
CA ASN A 46 5.57 -2.28 -6.15
C ASN A 46 6.57 -3.02 -7.06
N ARG A 47 6.21 -4.24 -7.45
CA ARG A 47 7.02 -5.09 -8.35
C ARG A 47 7.36 -4.41 -9.67
N GLU A 48 6.45 -3.60 -10.21
CA GLU A 48 6.70 -2.85 -11.44
C GLU A 48 7.81 -1.82 -11.23
N ARG A 49 7.82 -1.15 -10.07
CA ARG A 49 8.83 -0.16 -9.72
C ARG A 49 10.20 -0.79 -9.44
N LEU A 50 10.24 -1.95 -8.77
CA LEU A 50 11.47 -2.72 -8.62
C LEU A 50 12.00 -3.18 -9.98
N LYS A 51 11.12 -3.68 -10.85
CA LYS A 51 11.48 -4.06 -12.22
C LYS A 51 12.04 -2.88 -13.00
N LYS A 52 11.40 -1.70 -12.95
CA LYS A 52 11.89 -0.47 -13.58
C LYS A 52 13.27 -0.07 -13.06
N ALA A 53 13.51 -0.20 -11.75
CA ALA A 53 14.82 0.05 -11.16
C ALA A 53 15.88 -0.92 -11.72
N ALA A 54 15.58 -2.22 -11.73
CA ALA A 54 16.47 -3.25 -12.26
C ALA A 54 16.77 -3.07 -13.75
N ASP A 55 15.74 -2.81 -14.57
CA ASP A 55 15.86 -2.55 -16.01
C ASP A 55 16.76 -1.33 -16.28
N ALA A 56 16.58 -0.25 -15.51
CA ALA A 56 17.37 0.97 -15.62
C ALA A 56 18.84 0.75 -15.22
N PHE A 57 19.12 0.02 -14.14
CA PHE A 57 20.49 -0.36 -13.79
C PHE A 57 21.12 -1.27 -14.84
N GLY A 58 20.37 -2.25 -15.36
CA GLY A 58 20.82 -3.12 -16.45
C GLY A 58 21.20 -2.34 -17.71
N ALA A 59 20.37 -1.37 -18.11
CA ALA A 59 20.69 -0.48 -19.22
C ALA A 59 21.96 0.34 -18.95
N SER A 60 22.11 0.89 -17.74
CA SER A 60 23.31 1.64 -17.35
C SER A 60 24.59 0.80 -17.49
N ILE A 61 24.55 -0.46 -17.04
CA ILE A 61 25.67 -1.43 -17.16
C ILE A 61 25.98 -1.72 -18.63
N GLN A 62 24.96 -1.87 -19.49
CA GLN A 62 25.16 -2.12 -20.91
C GLN A 62 25.92 -0.97 -21.59
N PHE A 63 25.59 0.28 -21.24
CA PHE A 63 26.25 1.46 -21.81
C PHE A 63 27.64 1.75 -21.22
N ASN A 64 27.85 1.46 -19.93
CA ASN A 64 29.14 1.66 -19.27
C ASN A 64 29.41 0.62 -18.17
N ARG A 65 30.03 -0.50 -18.56
CA ARG A 65 30.37 -1.59 -17.65
C ARG A 65 31.39 -1.23 -16.57
N LYS A 66 32.10 -0.09 -16.72
CA LYS A 66 33.13 0.36 -15.77
C LYS A 66 32.56 1.17 -14.60
N ASN A 67 31.27 1.52 -14.63
CA ASN A 67 30.62 2.23 -13.54
C ASN A 67 30.19 1.23 -12.44
N PRO A 68 30.69 1.32 -11.20
CA PRO A 68 30.28 0.43 -10.12
C PRO A 68 28.86 0.69 -9.60
N ASP A 69 28.33 1.92 -9.71
CA ASP A 69 27.07 2.32 -9.04
C ASP A 69 25.85 1.46 -9.42
N PRO A 70 25.61 1.11 -10.70
CA PRO A 70 24.47 0.28 -11.07
C PRO A 70 24.55 -1.15 -10.50
N TYR A 71 25.76 -1.68 -10.33
CA TYR A 71 25.96 -3.00 -9.70
C TYR A 71 25.61 -2.94 -8.21
N LEU A 72 26.01 -1.88 -7.52
CA LEU A 72 25.63 -1.62 -6.13
C LEU A 72 24.11 -1.45 -5.97
N GLY A 73 23.48 -0.72 -6.90
CA GLY A 73 22.02 -0.55 -6.95
C GLY A 73 21.28 -1.88 -7.14
N LEU A 74 21.77 -2.75 -8.03
CA LEU A 74 21.22 -4.10 -8.22
C LEU A 74 21.45 -4.98 -6.98
N ALA A 75 22.65 -4.97 -6.40
CA ALA A 75 22.93 -5.74 -5.20
C ALA A 75 21.99 -5.36 -4.04
N TYR A 76 21.79 -4.06 -3.80
CA TYR A 76 20.83 -3.57 -2.82
C TYR A 76 19.41 -4.05 -3.12
N LEU A 77 18.97 -3.98 -4.38
CA LEU A 77 17.66 -4.49 -4.78
C LEU A 77 17.53 -5.99 -4.49
N PHE A 78 18.54 -6.80 -4.83
CA PHE A 78 18.56 -8.25 -4.60
C PHE A 78 18.56 -8.62 -3.10
N ILE A 79 19.24 -7.84 -2.25
CA ILE A 79 19.15 -7.99 -0.79
C ILE A 79 17.69 -7.82 -0.34
N TRP A 80 17.01 -6.78 -0.82
CA TRP A 80 15.63 -6.49 -0.44
C TRP A 80 14.62 -7.53 -0.89
N ILE A 81 14.83 -8.17 -2.05
CA ILE A 81 13.98 -9.27 -2.52
C ILE A 81 14.40 -10.64 -1.96
N ASN A 82 15.32 -10.67 -0.99
CA ASN A 82 15.81 -11.86 -0.31
C ASN A 82 16.49 -12.88 -1.26
N GLU A 83 17.26 -12.37 -2.23
CA GLU A 83 18.13 -13.16 -3.11
C GLU A 83 19.62 -12.83 -2.86
N PRO A 84 20.18 -13.26 -1.71
CA PRO A 84 21.53 -12.87 -1.31
C PRO A 84 22.63 -13.40 -2.25
N GLU A 85 22.42 -14.54 -2.89
CA GLU A 85 23.38 -15.11 -3.86
C GLU A 85 23.53 -14.21 -5.10
N SER A 86 22.40 -13.77 -5.65
CA SER A 86 22.37 -12.80 -6.76
C SER A 86 23.04 -11.50 -6.33
N ALA A 87 22.71 -10.98 -5.15
CA ALA A 87 23.31 -9.77 -4.62
C ALA A 87 24.83 -9.86 -4.48
N ALA A 88 25.35 -11.02 -4.02
CA ALA A 88 26.77 -11.25 -3.81
C ALA A 88 27.55 -11.13 -5.14
N ALA A 89 27.02 -11.74 -6.21
CA ALA A 89 27.62 -11.66 -7.53
C ALA A 89 27.75 -10.21 -8.05
N TYR A 90 26.74 -9.37 -7.80
CA TYR A 90 26.81 -7.95 -8.17
C TYR A 90 27.77 -7.16 -7.28
N LEU A 91 27.88 -7.46 -5.98
CA LEU A 91 28.87 -6.82 -5.10
C LEU A 91 30.30 -7.21 -5.47
N ASP A 92 30.54 -8.44 -5.90
CA ASP A 92 31.87 -8.87 -6.35
C ASP A 92 32.27 -8.14 -7.64
N ALA A 93 31.35 -8.03 -8.61
CA ALA A 93 31.57 -7.23 -9.81
C ALA A 93 31.85 -5.74 -9.49
N ALA A 94 31.10 -5.15 -8.55
CA ALA A 94 31.35 -3.79 -8.09
C ALA A 94 32.71 -3.64 -7.40
N ALA A 95 33.13 -4.64 -6.61
CA ALA A 95 34.41 -4.65 -5.90
C ALA A 95 35.61 -4.77 -6.85
N GLU A 96 35.50 -5.49 -7.95
CA GLU A 96 36.53 -5.52 -8.99
C GLU A 96 36.76 -4.16 -9.65
N LEU A 97 35.67 -3.38 -9.82
CA LEU A 97 35.71 -2.07 -10.47
C LEU A 97 36.19 -0.96 -9.52
N ALA A 98 35.75 -0.98 -8.27
CA ALA A 98 36.06 0.02 -7.26
C ALA A 98 36.21 -0.60 -5.86
N PRO A 99 37.36 -1.23 -5.54
CA PRO A 99 37.56 -1.95 -4.28
C PRO A 99 37.33 -1.10 -3.02
N ASP A 100 37.64 0.19 -3.09
CA ASP A 100 37.55 1.13 -1.96
C ASP A 100 36.19 1.87 -1.92
N HIS A 101 35.18 1.41 -2.65
CA HIS A 101 33.87 2.07 -2.66
C HIS A 101 33.20 1.98 -1.27
N PRO A 102 32.73 3.10 -0.68
CA PRO A 102 32.24 3.12 0.70
C PRO A 102 31.03 2.21 0.92
N ASP A 103 30.12 2.12 -0.06
CA ASP A 103 28.90 1.32 0.06
C ASP A 103 29.14 -0.21 -0.06
N LEU A 104 30.29 -0.66 -0.59
CA LEU A 104 30.58 -2.09 -0.72
C LEU A 104 30.63 -2.77 0.65
N THR A 105 31.33 -2.16 1.60
CA THR A 105 31.48 -2.72 2.95
C THR A 105 30.13 -2.80 3.65
N LEU A 106 29.29 -1.78 3.50
CA LEU A 106 27.96 -1.75 4.09
C LEU A 106 27.06 -2.84 3.49
N LEU A 107 27.00 -2.96 2.16
CA LEU A 107 26.15 -3.95 1.50
C LEU A 107 26.63 -5.39 1.73
N LYS A 108 27.95 -5.62 1.82
CA LYS A 108 28.49 -6.96 2.13
C LYS A 108 28.10 -7.44 3.53
N GLN A 109 27.94 -6.53 4.49
CA GLN A 109 27.45 -6.87 5.82
C GLN A 109 25.99 -7.35 5.79
N TRP A 110 25.18 -6.83 4.86
CA TRP A 110 23.76 -7.18 4.75
C TRP A 110 23.50 -8.51 4.03
N ILE A 111 24.40 -8.96 3.15
CA ILE A 111 24.28 -10.25 2.44
C ILE A 111 24.66 -11.44 3.32
N HIS A 112 25.53 -11.21 4.31
CA HIS A 112 26.01 -12.23 5.21
C HIS A 112 25.48 -12.04 6.63
N PRO A 113 24.16 -12.10 6.89
CA PRO A 113 23.70 -12.34 8.24
C PRO A 113 24.11 -13.74 8.66
N ALA A 114 25.20 -13.81 9.44
CA ALA A 114 25.49 -14.86 10.39
C ALA A 114 25.76 -16.31 9.90
N THR A 115 26.05 -16.61 8.62
CA THR A 115 26.49 -17.99 8.26
C THR A 115 27.91 -18.33 8.72
N SER A 116 28.66 -17.41 9.33
CA SER A 116 30.03 -17.67 9.82
C SER A 116 30.38 -17.03 11.17
N ARG A 117 29.40 -16.61 11.96
CA ARG A 117 29.63 -16.30 13.38
C ARG A 117 29.19 -17.46 14.28
N THR A 118 29.76 -18.65 14.06
CA THR A 118 30.08 -19.55 15.18
C THR A 118 31.36 -19.05 15.87
N VAL A 119 31.43 -17.75 16.16
CA VAL A 119 32.33 -17.28 17.20
C VAL A 119 31.59 -17.69 18.46
N ALA A 120 32.18 -18.60 19.23
CA ALA A 120 31.81 -18.80 20.61
C ALA A 120 32.02 -17.46 21.33
N HIS A 121 31.04 -16.56 21.20
CA HIS A 121 30.91 -15.39 22.04
C HIS A 121 30.42 -15.93 23.38
N ASP A 122 31.37 -16.41 24.18
CA ASP A 122 31.29 -16.53 25.65
C ASP A 122 31.23 -15.14 26.32
N VAL A 123 30.79 -14.13 25.57
CA VAL A 123 30.40 -12.83 26.11
C VAL A 123 28.98 -13.09 26.58
N GLU A 124 28.78 -13.05 27.89
CA GLU A 124 27.46 -12.90 28.52
C GLU A 124 26.62 -11.96 27.66
N THR A 125 25.81 -12.54 26.77
CA THR A 125 24.98 -11.76 25.87
C THR A 125 24.06 -10.97 26.76
N ASP A 126 24.22 -9.66 26.66
CA ASP A 126 23.57 -8.66 27.47
C ASP A 126 22.08 -9.00 27.61
N GLY A 127 21.61 -9.25 28.84
CA GLY A 127 20.24 -9.68 29.11
C GLY A 127 19.17 -8.74 28.52
N HIS A 128 19.55 -7.52 28.14
CA HIS A 128 18.72 -6.60 27.38
C HIS A 128 18.38 -7.08 25.96
N TYR A 129 19.32 -7.71 25.25
CA TYR A 129 19.08 -8.25 23.90
C TYR A 129 18.10 -9.43 23.94
N GLU A 130 18.34 -10.40 24.82
CA GLU A 130 17.47 -11.58 24.99
C GLU A 130 16.06 -11.16 25.44
N LEU A 131 15.95 -10.17 26.33
CA LEU A 131 14.67 -9.61 26.74
C LEU A 131 13.93 -8.97 25.57
N LEU A 132 14.63 -8.26 24.70
CA LEU A 132 14.01 -7.61 23.54
C LEU A 132 13.55 -8.64 22.50
N GLU A 133 14.36 -9.67 22.25
CA GLU A 133 13.98 -10.79 21.40
C GLU A 133 12.72 -11.52 21.93
N HIS A 134 12.68 -11.78 23.24
CA HIS A 134 11.50 -12.36 23.89
C HIS A 134 10.27 -11.46 23.71
N ARG A 135 10.41 -10.14 23.87
CA ARG A 135 9.31 -9.19 23.65
C ARG A 135 8.80 -9.19 22.22
N ILE A 136 9.69 -9.21 21.23
CA ILE A 136 9.29 -9.31 19.81
C ILE A 136 8.48 -10.59 19.62
N SER A 137 8.96 -11.71 20.15
CA SER A 137 8.27 -13.01 20.08
C SER A 137 6.90 -12.97 20.77
N ASP A 138 6.79 -12.33 21.94
CA ASP A 138 5.53 -12.14 22.67
C ASP A 138 4.52 -11.33 21.86
N TYR A 139 4.96 -10.26 21.19
CA TYR A 139 4.07 -9.46 20.33
C TYR A 139 3.60 -10.25 19.12
N LEU A 140 4.50 -10.98 18.46
CA LEU A 140 4.16 -11.85 17.34
C LEU A 140 3.16 -12.94 17.75
N PHE A 141 3.35 -13.53 18.93
CA PHE A 141 2.42 -14.52 19.48
C PHE A 141 1.04 -13.91 19.79
N LYS A 142 1.01 -12.75 20.46
CA LYS A 142 -0.24 -12.05 20.83
C LYS A 142 -1.06 -11.62 19.61
N LEU A 143 -0.40 -11.28 18.51
CA LEU A 143 -1.11 -10.85 17.32
C LEU A 143 -1.97 -11.96 16.74
N ASN A 144 -1.58 -13.23 16.91
CA ASN A 144 -2.19 -14.38 16.23
C ASN A 144 -2.28 -14.12 14.70
N PRO A 145 -2.67 -15.07 13.85
CA PRO A 145 -3.02 -14.74 12.48
C PRO A 145 -4.42 -14.08 12.46
N THR A 146 -4.58 -12.94 13.15
CA THR A 146 -5.76 -12.11 12.92
C THR A 146 -5.56 -11.40 11.59
N HIS A 147 -6.23 -11.92 10.57
CA HIS A 147 -6.23 -11.31 9.26
C HIS A 147 -6.89 -9.92 9.34
N ALA A 148 -6.20 -8.91 8.83
CA ALA A 148 -6.75 -7.58 8.63
C ALA A 148 -7.77 -7.65 7.48
N ILE A 149 -9.03 -7.95 7.82
CA ILE A 149 -10.12 -8.09 6.85
C ILE A 149 -10.92 -6.78 6.85
N PRO A 150 -11.08 -6.11 5.69
CA PRO A 150 -11.97 -4.96 5.58
C PRO A 150 -13.41 -5.31 5.98
N SER A 151 -14.14 -4.35 6.56
CA SER A 151 -15.50 -4.59 7.06
C SER A 151 -16.42 -3.38 6.95
N VAL A 152 -17.68 -3.63 6.58
CA VAL A 152 -18.79 -2.65 6.58
C VAL A 152 -19.41 -2.43 7.96
N ASP A 153 -19.09 -3.31 8.91
CA ASP A 153 -19.60 -3.27 10.27
C ASP A 153 -18.77 -2.29 11.13
N PRO A 154 -19.39 -1.23 11.70
CA PRO A 154 -18.71 -0.26 12.56
C PRO A 154 -17.99 -0.88 13.75
N GLU A 155 -18.54 -1.94 14.36
CA GLU A 155 -17.90 -2.57 15.53
C GLU A 155 -16.61 -3.28 15.14
N ARG A 156 -16.61 -3.98 14.01
CA ARG A 156 -15.40 -4.61 13.44
C ARG A 156 -14.38 -3.57 13.01
N TYR A 157 -14.82 -2.45 12.44
CA TYR A 157 -13.92 -1.33 12.09
C TYR A 157 -13.21 -0.76 13.33
N LEU A 158 -13.93 -0.56 14.43
CA LEU A 158 -13.33 -0.11 15.69
C LEU A 158 -12.31 -1.12 16.23
N LYS A 159 -12.62 -2.42 16.20
CA LYS A 159 -11.67 -3.47 16.57
C LYS A 159 -10.41 -3.45 15.69
N LEU A 160 -10.59 -3.24 14.38
CA LEU A 160 -9.48 -3.11 13.43
C LEU A 160 -8.59 -1.91 13.78
N GLN A 161 -9.19 -0.77 14.18
CA GLN A 161 -8.45 0.42 14.64
C GLN A 161 -7.68 0.15 15.94
N GLU A 162 -8.28 -0.56 16.90
CA GLU A 162 -7.62 -0.93 18.16
C GLU A 162 -6.43 -1.85 17.92
N GLN A 163 -6.58 -2.85 17.05
CA GLN A 163 -5.50 -3.76 16.66
C GLN A 163 -4.37 -3.04 15.92
N HIS A 164 -4.72 -2.17 14.96
CA HIS A 164 -3.75 -1.31 14.28
C HIS A 164 -2.95 -0.48 15.28
N ARG A 165 -3.62 0.21 16.20
CA ARG A 165 -2.97 1.04 17.23
C ARG A 165 -2.05 0.18 18.10
N PHE A 166 -2.49 -0.99 18.53
CA PHE A 166 -1.68 -1.91 19.32
C PHE A 166 -0.37 -2.30 18.59
N VAL A 167 -0.43 -2.66 17.31
CA VAL A 167 0.77 -3.00 16.51
C VAL A 167 1.67 -1.78 16.34
N SER A 168 1.10 -0.63 16.02
CA SER A 168 1.83 0.63 15.84
C SER A 168 2.61 1.02 17.09
N ASP A 169 1.95 0.99 18.25
CA ASP A 169 2.56 1.35 19.54
C ASP A 169 3.65 0.34 19.93
N ALA A 170 3.43 -0.96 19.67
CA ALA A 170 4.43 -2.00 19.89
C ALA A 170 5.68 -1.79 19.02
N LEU A 171 5.50 -1.55 17.71
CA LEU A 171 6.59 -1.27 16.78
C LEU A 171 7.38 -0.02 17.18
N GLN A 172 6.69 1.06 17.57
CA GLN A 172 7.35 2.29 18.02
C GLN A 172 8.19 2.03 19.29
N THR A 173 7.66 1.26 20.23
CA THR A 173 8.36 0.91 21.47
C THR A 173 9.59 0.04 21.20
N LEU A 174 9.44 -0.99 20.37
CA LEU A 174 10.52 -1.91 20.00
C LEU A 174 11.62 -1.18 19.24
N LYS A 175 11.27 -0.28 18.31
CA LYS A 175 12.24 0.57 17.59
C LYS A 175 13.07 1.43 18.52
N ALA A 176 12.43 2.08 19.50
CA ALA A 176 13.14 2.89 20.48
C ALA A 176 14.15 2.03 21.26
N GLN A 177 13.73 0.85 21.71
CA GLN A 177 14.60 -0.09 22.44
C GLN A 177 15.76 -0.64 21.60
N ILE A 178 15.51 -0.94 20.32
CA ILE A 178 16.58 -1.32 19.38
C ILE A 178 17.55 -0.15 19.18
N SER A 179 17.05 1.08 19.04
CA SER A 179 17.89 2.27 18.85
C SER A 179 18.78 2.55 20.06
N ASP A 180 18.31 2.28 21.28
CA ASP A 180 19.12 2.41 22.48
C ASP A 180 20.28 1.39 22.50
N LEU A 181 20.05 0.17 21.97
CA LEU A 181 21.06 -0.91 21.90
C LEU A 181 22.08 -0.75 20.76
N GLN A 182 21.73 -0.04 19.67
CA GLN A 182 22.59 0.14 18.50
C GLN A 182 23.95 0.78 18.82
N GLY A 183 24.09 1.46 19.96
CA GLY A 183 25.37 2.03 20.42
C GLY A 183 26.31 1.01 21.06
N GLU A 184 25.79 -0.15 21.48
CA GLU A 184 26.51 -1.14 22.29
C GLU A 184 26.72 -2.45 21.53
N ILE A 185 25.72 -2.87 20.75
CA ILE A 185 25.69 -4.16 20.06
C ILE A 185 25.11 -4.05 18.65
N ASP A 186 25.44 -5.02 17.80
CA ASP A 186 24.82 -5.17 16.48
C ASP A 186 23.38 -5.65 16.62
N THR A 187 22.42 -4.85 16.18
CA THR A 187 20.98 -5.11 16.34
C THR A 187 20.29 -5.59 15.06
N PHE A 188 21.04 -5.88 14.00
CA PHE A 188 20.49 -6.23 12.69
C PHE A 188 19.49 -7.41 12.74
N ASP A 189 19.80 -8.45 13.50
CA ASP A 189 18.93 -9.61 13.66
C ASP A 189 17.59 -9.27 14.33
N LEU A 190 17.57 -8.29 15.24
CA LEU A 190 16.33 -7.81 15.86
C LEU A 190 15.48 -7.02 14.87
N GLU A 191 16.12 -6.20 14.02
CA GLU A 191 15.42 -5.44 12.97
C GLU A 191 14.76 -6.38 11.95
N ILE A 192 15.46 -7.45 11.55
CA ILE A 192 14.87 -8.52 10.71
C ILE A 192 13.66 -9.15 11.39
N LYS A 193 13.73 -9.41 12.70
CA LYS A 193 12.62 -10.00 13.47
C LYS A 193 11.40 -9.08 13.57
N LEU A 194 11.53 -7.78 13.29
CA LEU A 194 10.38 -6.85 13.21
C LEU A 194 9.62 -6.92 11.88
N ASP A 195 10.18 -7.49 10.81
CA ASP A 195 9.55 -7.55 9.48
C ASP A 195 8.09 -8.05 9.49
N PRO A 196 7.73 -9.13 10.22
CA PRO A 196 6.34 -9.59 10.26
C PRO A 196 5.37 -8.57 10.90
N LEU A 197 5.83 -7.79 11.88
CA LEU A 197 5.03 -6.73 12.51
C LEU A 197 4.75 -5.58 11.54
N TYR A 198 5.74 -5.19 10.72
CA TYR A 198 5.53 -4.17 9.68
C TYR A 198 4.55 -4.64 8.61
N LYS A 199 4.68 -5.89 8.16
CA LYS A 199 3.74 -6.49 7.20
C LYS A 199 2.32 -6.47 7.75
N GLN A 200 2.16 -6.81 9.03
CA GLN A 200 0.86 -6.79 9.71
C GLN A 200 0.32 -5.37 9.86
N LEU A 201 1.14 -4.39 10.28
CA LEU A 201 0.73 -2.98 10.38
C LEU A 201 0.17 -2.49 9.05
N ARG A 202 0.89 -2.75 7.96
CA ARG A 202 0.47 -2.35 6.61
C ARG A 202 -0.82 -3.04 6.17
N ALA A 203 -1.00 -4.31 6.49
CA ALA A 203 -2.25 -5.01 6.22
C ALA A 203 -3.43 -4.33 6.94
N PHE A 204 -3.24 -3.92 8.20
CA PHE A 204 -4.23 -3.14 8.94
C PHE A 204 -4.53 -1.78 8.31
N GLU A 205 -3.51 -1.03 7.87
CA GLU A 205 -3.70 0.28 7.20
C GLU A 205 -4.55 0.15 5.93
N ILE A 206 -4.26 -0.85 5.09
CA ILE A 206 -5.03 -1.14 3.88
C ILE A 206 -6.47 -1.49 4.24
N ALA A 207 -6.65 -2.41 5.19
CA ALA A 207 -7.98 -2.85 5.60
C ALA A 207 -8.82 -1.72 6.22
N LEU A 208 -8.20 -0.84 7.00
CA LEU A 208 -8.84 0.35 7.58
C LEU A 208 -9.30 1.33 6.50
N LYS A 209 -8.44 1.61 5.51
CA LYS A 209 -8.77 2.51 4.40
C LYS A 209 -9.97 1.99 3.61
N ILE A 210 -9.98 0.70 3.27
CA ILE A 210 -11.09 0.06 2.54
C ILE A 210 -12.37 0.10 3.41
N SER A 211 -12.27 -0.28 4.68
CA SER A 211 -13.41 -0.27 5.62
C SER A 211 -14.02 1.12 5.79
N GLN A 212 -13.19 2.18 5.77
CA GLN A 212 -13.69 3.55 5.85
C GLN A 212 -14.50 3.93 4.60
N THR A 213 -14.05 3.52 3.41
CA THR A 213 -14.82 3.73 2.17
C THR A 213 -16.11 2.92 2.18
N TYR A 214 -16.04 1.68 2.66
CA TYR A 214 -17.20 0.80 2.84
C TYR A 214 -18.27 1.43 3.74
N LEU A 215 -17.87 1.98 4.88
CA LEU A 215 -18.79 2.68 5.78
C LEU A 215 -19.39 3.93 5.12
N ARG A 216 -18.62 4.66 4.30
CA ARG A 216 -19.12 5.84 3.58
C ARG A 216 -20.17 5.44 2.54
N LEU A 217 -19.87 4.43 1.72
CA LEU A 217 -20.80 3.89 0.72
C LEU A 217 -22.08 3.40 1.38
N ARG A 218 -21.97 2.59 2.45
CA ARG A 218 -23.14 2.15 3.23
C ARG A 218 -23.97 3.33 3.74
N THR A 219 -23.33 4.38 4.26
CA THR A 219 -24.04 5.58 4.72
C THR A 219 -24.76 6.29 3.58
N GLN A 220 -24.15 6.36 2.40
CA GLN A 220 -24.76 6.95 1.20
C GLN A 220 -25.96 6.13 0.74
N ILE A 221 -25.82 4.81 0.65
CA ILE A 221 -26.91 3.89 0.28
C ILE A 221 -28.10 4.04 1.22
N ILE A 222 -27.87 4.04 2.55
CA ILE A 222 -28.95 4.22 3.54
C ILE A 222 -29.67 5.56 3.34
N LYS A 223 -28.93 6.66 3.11
CA LYS A 223 -29.54 7.96 2.84
C LYS A 223 -30.37 7.96 1.56
N ASN A 224 -29.92 7.25 0.52
CA ASN A 224 -30.67 7.13 -0.72
C ASN A 224 -31.93 6.29 -0.50
N CYS A 225 -31.88 5.21 0.28
CA CYS A 225 -33.08 4.46 0.68
C CYS A 225 -34.08 5.34 1.44
N GLU A 226 -33.61 6.14 2.41
CA GLU A 226 -34.47 7.07 3.14
C GLU A 226 -35.11 8.13 2.22
N GLU A 227 -34.40 8.57 1.19
CA GLU A 227 -34.96 9.50 0.21
C GLU A 227 -35.99 8.83 -0.69
N VAL A 228 -35.75 7.58 -1.14
CA VAL A 228 -36.76 6.79 -1.87
C VAL A 228 -38.04 6.65 -1.05
N ASP A 229 -37.94 6.29 0.24
CA ASP A 229 -39.11 6.16 1.13
C ASP A 229 -39.88 7.50 1.26
N ARG A 230 -39.18 8.64 1.25
CA ARG A 230 -39.82 9.97 1.25
C ARG A 230 -40.50 10.28 -0.06
N LEU A 231 -39.90 9.93 -1.20
CA LEU A 231 -40.48 10.15 -2.52
C LEU A 231 -41.73 9.26 -2.72
N GLU A 232 -41.71 8.01 -2.27
CA GLU A 232 -42.89 7.15 -2.23
C GLU A 232 -44.02 7.78 -1.42
N THR A 233 -43.71 8.31 -0.24
CA THR A 233 -44.69 9.00 0.60
C THR A 233 -45.25 10.26 -0.08
N GLN A 234 -44.41 11.01 -0.80
CA GLN A 234 -44.84 12.17 -1.58
C GLN A 234 -45.78 11.75 -2.72
N LEU A 235 -45.39 10.74 -3.50
CA LEU A 235 -46.16 10.21 -4.62
C LEU A 235 -47.59 9.81 -4.21
N ALA A 236 -47.74 9.18 -3.03
CA ALA A 236 -49.04 8.77 -2.50
C ALA A 236 -50.05 9.93 -2.27
N HIS A 237 -49.57 11.16 -2.14
CA HIS A 237 -50.40 12.34 -1.90
C HIS A 237 -50.53 13.26 -3.12
N GLU A 238 -49.77 13.01 -4.19
CA GLU A 238 -49.76 13.86 -5.37
C GLU A 238 -50.92 13.53 -6.32
N SER A 239 -51.56 14.59 -6.83
CA SER A 239 -52.66 14.48 -7.80
C SER A 239 -52.41 15.31 -9.06
N ASN A 240 -51.26 15.97 -9.13
CA ASN A 240 -50.90 16.87 -10.21
C ASN A 240 -49.79 16.26 -11.08
N ALA A 241 -50.00 16.21 -12.39
CA ALA A 241 -49.02 15.69 -13.34
C ALA A 241 -47.70 16.48 -13.31
N GLU A 242 -47.73 17.79 -13.03
CA GLU A 242 -46.51 18.59 -12.96
C GLU A 242 -45.67 18.24 -11.72
N SER A 243 -46.30 17.93 -10.58
CA SER A 243 -45.58 17.45 -9.40
C SER A 243 -44.89 16.11 -9.66
N ILE A 244 -45.53 15.23 -10.45
CA ILE A 244 -44.96 13.93 -10.78
C ILE A 244 -43.71 14.07 -11.66
N LYS A 245 -43.68 15.00 -12.61
CA LYS A 245 -42.45 15.28 -13.38
C LYS A 245 -41.29 15.73 -12.49
N ILE A 246 -41.57 16.46 -11.42
CA ILE A 246 -40.56 16.84 -10.43
C ILE A 246 -40.05 15.59 -9.69
N LEU A 247 -40.93 14.62 -9.39
CA LEU A 247 -40.52 13.33 -8.81
C LEU A 247 -39.65 12.53 -9.79
N GLU A 248 -40.01 12.45 -11.07
CA GLU A 248 -39.19 11.81 -12.11
C GLU A 248 -37.77 12.38 -12.15
N ALA A 249 -37.64 13.71 -12.16
CA ALA A 249 -36.32 14.37 -12.14
C ALA A 249 -35.51 14.05 -10.87
N LYS A 250 -36.17 13.86 -9.72
CA LYS A 250 -35.47 13.42 -8.49
C LYS A 250 -35.04 11.96 -8.55
N ILE A 251 -35.84 11.10 -9.18
CA ILE A 251 -35.50 9.70 -9.41
C ILE A 251 -34.30 9.61 -10.34
N GLU A 252 -34.23 10.42 -11.40
CA GLU A 252 -33.06 10.50 -12.29
C GLU A 252 -31.78 10.82 -11.50
N ILE A 253 -31.84 11.77 -10.57
CA ILE A 253 -30.70 12.09 -9.68
C ILE A 253 -30.32 10.88 -8.79
N LEU A 254 -31.29 10.10 -8.31
CA LEU A 254 -31.01 8.91 -7.52
C LEU A 254 -30.38 7.79 -8.36
N LEU A 255 -30.79 7.65 -9.62
CA LEU A 255 -30.20 6.70 -10.57
C LEU A 255 -28.74 7.07 -10.88
N ASP A 256 -28.45 8.34 -11.16
CA ASP A 256 -27.08 8.84 -11.35
C ASP A 256 -26.18 8.51 -10.14
N GLN A 257 -26.74 8.62 -8.92
CA GLN A 257 -26.03 8.26 -7.71
C GLN A 257 -25.83 6.74 -7.57
N CYS A 258 -26.77 5.93 -8.05
CA CYS A 258 -26.64 4.47 -8.05
C CYS A 258 -25.56 4.02 -9.03
N ASP A 259 -25.44 4.65 -10.19
CA ASP A 259 -24.37 4.40 -11.16
C ASP A 259 -23.00 4.72 -10.53
N ALA A 260 -22.87 5.87 -9.86
CA ALA A 260 -21.65 6.24 -9.16
C ALA A 260 -21.28 5.29 -8.00
N ILE A 261 -22.26 4.64 -7.37
CA ILE A 261 -22.03 3.60 -6.36
C ILE A 261 -21.60 2.29 -7.02
N ALA A 262 -22.28 1.88 -8.11
CA ALA A 262 -21.93 0.70 -8.89
C ALA A 262 -20.49 0.76 -9.41
N ASP A 263 -20.09 1.89 -9.99
CA ASP A 263 -18.72 2.11 -10.46
C ASP A 263 -17.68 1.90 -9.35
N GLN A 264 -17.97 2.37 -8.14
CA GLN A 264 -17.09 2.17 -6.98
C GLN A 264 -17.04 0.71 -6.53
N LEU A 265 -18.18 0.01 -6.52
CA LEU A 265 -18.23 -1.42 -6.18
C LEU A 265 -17.47 -2.27 -7.20
N ASP A 266 -17.63 -1.97 -8.49
CA ASP A 266 -16.88 -2.61 -9.57
C ASP A 266 -15.37 -2.38 -9.44
N GLU A 267 -14.94 -1.18 -9.03
CA GLU A 267 -13.53 -0.89 -8.76
C GLU A 267 -13.00 -1.73 -7.58
N PHE A 268 -13.79 -1.92 -6.52
CA PHE A 268 -13.41 -2.78 -5.40
C PHE A 268 -13.28 -4.26 -5.82
N ASP A 269 -14.24 -4.78 -6.58
CA ASP A 269 -14.21 -6.16 -7.06
C ASP A 269 -13.03 -6.41 -8.02
N LYS A 270 -12.76 -5.48 -8.95
CA LYS A 270 -11.57 -5.52 -9.83
C LYS A 270 -10.26 -5.57 -9.06
N ASN A 271 -10.20 -4.95 -7.88
CA ASN A 271 -9.05 -4.97 -6.98
C ASN A 271 -9.02 -6.23 -6.07
N GLY A 272 -9.97 -7.15 -6.23
CA GLY A 272 -10.04 -8.41 -5.48
C GLY A 272 -10.55 -8.24 -4.05
N HIS A 273 -11.27 -7.16 -3.75
CA HIS A 273 -11.88 -6.93 -2.45
C HIS A 273 -13.27 -7.56 -2.40
N ASP A 274 -13.60 -8.25 -1.29
CA ASP A 274 -14.93 -8.79 -1.07
C ASP A 274 -15.95 -7.66 -0.87
N ILE A 275 -16.89 -7.52 -1.80
CA ILE A 275 -17.96 -6.53 -1.78
C ILE A 275 -19.31 -7.08 -1.32
N SER A 276 -19.43 -8.40 -1.07
CA SER A 276 -20.70 -9.09 -0.79
C SER A 276 -21.50 -8.43 0.35
N SER A 277 -20.78 -7.87 1.33
CA SER A 277 -21.38 -7.21 2.49
C SER A 277 -22.00 -5.84 2.19
N ILE A 278 -21.53 -5.10 1.18
CA ILE A 278 -22.16 -3.85 0.72
C ILE A 278 -23.21 -4.13 -0.35
N GLU A 279 -22.91 -5.07 -1.24
CA GLU A 279 -23.76 -5.42 -2.38
C GLU A 279 -25.21 -5.72 -1.95
N LYS A 280 -25.38 -6.37 -0.79
CA LYS A 280 -26.70 -6.56 -0.18
C LYS A 280 -27.49 -5.25 -0.01
N TYR A 281 -26.86 -4.20 0.53
CA TYR A 281 -27.52 -2.91 0.74
C TYR A 281 -27.76 -2.18 -0.58
N TYR A 282 -26.84 -2.30 -1.52
CA TYR A 282 -26.98 -1.72 -2.85
C TYR A 282 -28.16 -2.34 -3.61
N ASN A 283 -28.28 -3.67 -3.60
CA ASN A 283 -29.40 -4.37 -4.25
C ASN A 283 -30.75 -3.99 -3.62
N GLU A 284 -30.81 -3.80 -2.31
CA GLU A 284 -32.02 -3.30 -1.62
C GLU A 284 -32.39 -1.88 -2.10
N LEU A 285 -31.40 -1.00 -2.30
CA LEU A 285 -31.65 0.33 -2.87
C LEU A 285 -32.18 0.25 -4.31
N CYS A 286 -31.57 -0.58 -5.16
CA CYS A 286 -32.01 -0.76 -6.55
C CYS A 286 -33.46 -1.26 -6.61
N GLU A 287 -33.81 -2.28 -5.82
CA GLU A 287 -35.18 -2.82 -5.75
C GLU A 287 -36.19 -1.73 -5.34
N LYS A 288 -35.84 -0.91 -4.33
CA LYS A 288 -36.70 0.21 -3.91
C LYS A 288 -36.88 1.26 -5.00
N ILE A 289 -35.83 1.61 -5.73
CA ILE A 289 -35.91 2.58 -6.83
C ILE A 289 -36.79 2.05 -7.96
N GLU A 290 -36.64 0.77 -8.32
CA GLU A 290 -37.47 0.11 -9.35
C GLU A 290 -38.96 0.16 -8.97
N ILE A 291 -39.30 -0.19 -7.72
CA ILE A 291 -40.68 -0.11 -7.22
C ILE A 291 -41.24 1.32 -7.29
N LEU A 292 -40.43 2.32 -6.93
CA LEU A 292 -40.81 3.72 -7.00
C LEU A 292 -41.03 4.18 -8.46
N GLN A 293 -40.16 3.76 -9.39
CA GLN A 293 -40.31 4.07 -10.82
C GLN A 293 -41.62 3.51 -11.38
N ASP A 294 -41.89 2.22 -11.15
CA ASP A 294 -43.14 1.57 -11.56
C ASP A 294 -44.36 2.32 -11.00
N SER A 295 -44.29 2.72 -9.72
CA SER A 295 -45.37 3.47 -9.06
C SER A 295 -45.61 4.85 -9.68
N VAL A 296 -44.54 5.55 -10.08
CA VAL A 296 -44.61 6.84 -10.76
C VAL A 296 -45.25 6.70 -12.14
N GLU A 297 -44.80 5.71 -12.93
CA GLU A 297 -45.33 5.42 -14.26
C GLU A 297 -46.83 5.09 -14.21
N ASP A 298 -47.24 4.22 -13.28
CA ASP A 298 -48.63 3.86 -13.01
C ASP A 298 -49.49 5.10 -12.69
N THR A 299 -48.97 5.99 -11.86
CA THR A 299 -49.68 7.20 -11.44
C THR A 299 -49.85 8.18 -12.59
N LEU A 300 -48.81 8.37 -13.41
CA LEU A 300 -48.88 9.16 -14.65
C LEU A 300 -49.90 8.59 -15.62
N GLU A 301 -49.91 7.27 -15.82
CA GLU A 301 -50.85 6.62 -16.72
C GLU A 301 -52.31 6.85 -16.26
N ARG A 302 -52.58 6.72 -14.95
CA ARG A 302 -53.90 6.98 -14.36
C ARG A 302 -54.33 8.44 -14.53
N LEU A 303 -53.44 9.39 -14.28
CA LEU A 303 -53.76 10.81 -14.48
C LEU A 303 -53.99 11.14 -15.96
N SER A 304 -53.26 10.51 -16.88
CA SER A 304 -53.47 10.71 -18.33
C SER A 304 -54.83 10.20 -18.81
N LYS A 305 -55.35 9.14 -18.18
CA LYS A 305 -56.66 8.54 -18.49
C LYS A 305 -57.83 9.25 -17.79
N GLY A 306 -57.59 9.86 -16.63
CA GLY A 306 -58.60 10.47 -15.76
C GLY A 306 -58.99 11.91 -16.08
N VAL A 307 -58.32 12.56 -17.03
CA VAL A 307 -58.72 13.88 -17.56
C VAL A 307 -59.75 13.67 -18.69
N ASN A 308 -61.00 13.45 -18.30
CA ASN A 308 -62.21 13.65 -19.12
C ASN A 308 -63.33 14.21 -18.23
#